data_AF-A0A8I0BKJ3-F1
#
_entry.id   AF-A0A8I0BKJ3-F1
#
_cell.length_a   1.000
_cell.length_b   1.000
_cell.length_c   1.000
_cell.angle_alpha   90.00
_cell.angle_beta   90.00
_cell.angle_gamma   90.00
#
_symmetry.space_group_name_H-M   'P 1'
#
loop_
_entity.id
_entity.type
_entity.pdbx_description
1 polymer ?
#
loop_
_entity_poly.entity_id
_entity_poly.type
_entity_poly.pdbx_seq_one_letter_code
_entity_poly.pdbx_strand_id
1 'polypeptide(L)'
;MDTIKSKARRQPPYKSIWFWVLPFSTLIVVLTLVSMAQNVSGFSEGLKHTLETYRIPLASVVFCVTTLIQWLIAHNSNKPSELEEQQVINRHLRDEYDVSERLLIKQFGKLSSDRAFTFISTDDLPAIHSKVYAEDRLIKRGKLSVCDEAIRAIDYYFRNTERLLEEALNLLQNEEAKETPNRHIKESLIIQLIQYLNQCALTLHYEIGMRVINLDSSDINTYRDAFFETLHLTNFLGGELSPIVNLVVETPSTEKSNSQEDILNMFVAAHEIAESLVTSSEGATFGGLYRSIQLRSIIKQAQGSPLYLLACQVIQDIVLEPLLGESDKIGAVEVDDNYPKYDIYNQAGEKKLTLGYKEVDENTLTLILSGEGESIKTTVRFVDSEKKRFEVDRDMGGRFTLECKKAINRHLVIE
;
A
#
# COMPACT_ATOMS: atom_id res chain seq x y z
N MET A 1 32.24 -8.78 -8.08
CA MET A 1 33.09 -9.11 -6.92
C MET A 1 34.58 -9.19 -7.27
N ASP A 2 34.99 -9.84 -8.37
CA ASP A 2 36.42 -10.03 -8.67
C ASP A 2 37.20 -8.79 -9.09
N THR A 3 36.52 -7.77 -9.62
CA THR A 3 37.13 -6.48 -9.99
C THR A 3 37.38 -5.56 -8.79
N ILE A 4 36.60 -5.71 -7.70
CA ILE A 4 36.64 -4.84 -6.51
C ILE A 4 37.83 -5.18 -5.60
N LYS A 5 38.27 -6.45 -5.57
CA LYS A 5 39.46 -6.91 -4.84
C LYS A 5 40.77 -6.24 -5.29
N SER A 6 40.80 -5.66 -6.49
CA SER A 6 42.01 -5.05 -7.06
C SER A 6 42.37 -3.66 -6.51
N LYS A 7 41.45 -2.98 -5.81
CA LYS A 7 41.61 -1.57 -5.37
C LYS A 7 42.02 -1.38 -3.90
N ALA A 8 42.10 -2.44 -3.10
CA ALA A 8 42.52 -2.32 -1.71
C ALA A 8 44.02 -1.96 -1.62
N ARG A 9 44.36 -0.86 -0.92
CA ARG A 9 45.74 -0.41 -0.75
C ARG A 9 46.52 -1.41 0.08
N ARG A 10 47.70 -1.78 -0.44
CA ARG A 10 48.63 -2.77 0.12
C ARG A 10 49.02 -2.41 1.56
N GLN A 11 48.91 -3.34 2.49
CA GLN A 11 49.43 -3.14 3.83
C GLN A 11 50.97 -3.17 3.80
N PRO A 12 51.64 -2.26 4.53
CA PRO A 12 53.08 -2.27 4.58
C PRO A 12 53.57 -3.50 5.35
N PRO A 13 54.68 -4.14 4.91
CA PRO A 13 55.08 -5.48 5.35
C PRO A 13 55.36 -5.59 6.85
N TYR A 14 55.69 -4.48 7.53
CA TYR A 14 55.96 -4.44 8.97
C TYR A 14 54.72 -4.70 9.87
N LYS A 15 53.51 -4.66 9.31
CA LYS A 15 52.27 -5.00 10.05
C LYS A 15 51.97 -6.51 10.06
N SER A 16 52.65 -7.31 9.23
CA SER A 16 52.51 -8.75 9.25
C SER A 16 53.28 -9.35 10.44
N ILE A 17 52.62 -10.20 11.23
CA ILE A 17 53.25 -10.92 12.36
C ILE A 17 54.47 -11.72 11.87
N TRP A 18 54.41 -12.26 10.65
CA TRP A 18 55.50 -13.04 10.04
C TRP A 18 56.77 -12.21 9.78
N PHE A 19 56.65 -10.90 9.54
CA PHE A 19 57.80 -10.01 9.37
C PHE A 19 58.67 -9.96 10.63
N TRP A 20 58.06 -10.12 11.82
CA TRP A 20 58.78 -10.12 13.10
C TRP A 20 59.20 -11.53 13.55
N VAL A 21 58.39 -12.55 13.25
CA VAL A 21 58.69 -13.94 13.62
C VAL A 21 59.95 -14.48 12.92
N LEU A 22 60.21 -14.06 11.68
CA LEU A 22 61.35 -14.54 10.89
C LEU A 22 62.73 -14.07 11.40
N PRO A 23 62.99 -12.76 11.62
CA PRO A 23 64.26 -12.33 12.19
C PRO A 23 64.44 -12.81 13.64
N PHE A 24 63.35 -13.02 14.38
CA PHE A 24 63.41 -13.57 15.73
C PHE A 24 63.78 -15.06 15.74
N SER A 25 63.20 -15.86 14.85
CA SER A 25 63.54 -17.29 14.74
C SER A 25 64.96 -17.52 14.21
N THR A 26 65.43 -16.71 13.26
CA THR A 26 66.83 -16.79 12.80
C THR A 26 67.81 -16.39 13.90
N LEU A 27 67.49 -15.39 14.73
CA LEU A 27 68.31 -15.02 15.89
C LEU A 27 68.43 -16.18 16.88
N ILE A 28 67.33 -16.87 17.20
CA ILE A 28 67.33 -18.03 18.10
C ILE A 28 68.20 -19.15 17.54
N VAL A 29 68.08 -19.47 16.25
CA VAL A 29 68.87 -20.53 15.60
C VAL A 29 70.36 -20.18 15.57
N VAL A 30 70.71 -18.91 15.34
CA VAL A 30 72.11 -18.46 15.40
C VAL A 30 72.64 -18.59 16.84
N LEU A 31 71.88 -18.15 17.84
CA LEU A 31 72.30 -18.25 19.24
C LEU A 31 72.48 -19.70 19.71
N THR A 32 71.61 -20.62 19.29
CA THR A 32 71.77 -22.05 19.63
C THR A 32 72.96 -22.67 18.92
N LEU A 33 73.22 -22.34 17.65
CA LEU A 33 74.40 -22.80 16.93
C LEU A 33 75.70 -22.27 17.53
N VAL A 34 75.75 -20.99 17.92
CA VAL A 34 76.92 -20.40 18.61
C VAL A 34 77.14 -21.07 19.97
N SER A 35 76.06 -21.29 20.74
CA SER A 35 76.15 -21.98 22.03
C SER A 35 76.65 -23.42 21.87
N MET A 36 76.17 -24.17 20.87
CA MET A 36 76.63 -25.53 20.59
C MET A 36 78.09 -25.55 20.11
N ALA A 37 78.52 -24.58 19.31
CA ALA A 37 79.91 -24.46 18.87
C ALA A 37 80.90 -24.18 20.00
N GLN A 38 80.46 -23.45 21.04
CA GLN A 38 81.30 -23.13 22.20
C GLN A 38 81.30 -24.24 23.26
N ASN A 39 80.16 -24.91 23.48
CA ASN A 39 79.97 -25.80 24.63
C ASN A 39 80.05 -27.31 24.29
N VAL A 40 80.07 -27.70 23.01
CA VAL A 40 80.13 -29.11 22.59
C VAL A 40 81.45 -29.40 21.88
N SER A 41 82.30 -30.23 22.51
CA SER A 41 83.58 -30.64 21.93
C SER A 41 83.39 -31.43 20.62
N GLY A 42 84.08 -31.02 19.55
CA GLY A 42 84.00 -31.65 18.22
C GLY A 42 82.87 -31.14 17.32
N PHE A 43 81.95 -30.32 17.83
CA PHE A 43 80.84 -29.78 17.03
C PHE A 43 81.31 -28.80 15.95
N SER A 44 82.28 -27.93 16.25
CA SER A 44 82.85 -27.00 15.26
C SER A 44 83.49 -27.72 14.07
N GLU A 45 84.17 -28.83 14.34
CA GLU A 45 84.90 -29.60 13.32
C GLU A 45 83.95 -30.46 12.50
N GLY A 46 82.93 -31.04 13.13
CA GLY A 46 81.79 -31.69 12.46
C GLY A 46 80.99 -30.71 11.60
N LEU A 47 80.70 -29.51 12.10
CA LEU A 47 80.00 -28.47 11.34
C LEU A 47 80.81 -28.06 10.11
N LYS A 48 82.13 -27.85 10.26
CA LYS A 48 83.05 -27.53 9.15
C LYS A 48 83.07 -28.62 8.09
N HIS A 49 83.23 -29.89 8.50
CA HIS A 49 83.21 -31.03 7.58
C HIS A 49 81.85 -31.16 6.86
N THR A 50 80.75 -30.93 7.57
CA THR A 50 79.40 -31.00 7.00
C THR A 50 79.16 -29.85 6.01
N LEU A 51 79.63 -28.64 6.32
CA LEU A 51 79.53 -27.47 5.43
C LEU A 51 80.39 -27.64 4.17
N GLU A 52 81.56 -28.26 4.28
CA GLU A 52 82.45 -28.56 3.17
C GLU A 52 81.88 -29.68 2.28
N THR A 53 81.27 -30.72 2.87
CA THR A 53 80.72 -31.87 2.15
C THR A 53 79.37 -31.57 1.48
N TYR A 54 78.49 -30.83 2.16
CA TYR A 54 77.11 -30.61 1.73
C TYR A 54 76.83 -29.17 1.30
N ARG A 55 77.87 -28.42 0.93
CA ARG A 55 77.79 -26.99 0.57
C ARG A 55 76.67 -26.67 -0.42
N ILE A 56 76.55 -27.48 -1.47
CA ILE A 56 75.56 -27.32 -2.55
C ILE A 56 74.15 -27.68 -2.06
N PRO A 57 73.87 -28.88 -1.51
CA PRO A 57 72.52 -29.22 -1.04
C PRO A 57 72.05 -28.30 0.09
N LEU A 58 72.93 -27.84 0.97
CA LEU A 58 72.56 -26.89 2.03
C LEU A 58 72.19 -25.52 1.45
N ALA A 59 72.93 -25.01 0.46
CA ALA A 59 72.60 -23.79 -0.24
C ALA A 59 71.26 -23.90 -1.00
N SER A 60 70.98 -25.04 -1.62
CA SER A 60 69.70 -25.31 -2.29
C SER A 60 68.53 -25.33 -1.32
N VAL A 61 68.66 -25.98 -0.15
CA VAL A 61 67.62 -25.99 0.87
C VAL A 61 67.38 -24.58 1.42
N VAL A 62 68.43 -23.83 1.71
CA VAL A 62 68.31 -22.43 2.17
C VAL A 62 67.63 -21.57 1.12
N PHE A 63 67.97 -21.72 -0.16
CA PHE A 63 67.31 -21.00 -1.26
C PHE A 63 65.83 -21.38 -1.36
N CYS A 64 65.47 -22.66 -1.32
CA CYS A 64 64.07 -23.11 -1.35
C CYS A 64 63.26 -22.61 -0.13
N VAL A 65 63.84 -22.63 1.06
CA VAL A 65 63.17 -22.16 2.28
C VAL A 65 63.01 -20.64 2.26
N THR A 66 64.05 -19.89 1.89
CA THR A 66 63.97 -18.41 1.83
C THR A 66 63.01 -17.94 0.75
N THR A 67 62.96 -18.59 -0.42
CA THR A 67 61.98 -18.30 -1.47
C THR A 67 60.55 -18.65 -1.07
N LEU A 68 60.31 -19.78 -0.40
CA LEU A 68 58.99 -20.13 0.15
C LEU A 68 58.51 -19.12 1.21
N ILE A 69 59.42 -18.68 2.07
CA ILE A 69 59.14 -17.66 3.09
C ILE A 69 58.82 -16.32 2.43
N GLN A 70 59.63 -15.87 1.46
CA GLN A 70 59.35 -14.65 0.70
C GLN A 70 58.00 -14.73 -0.02
N TRP A 71 57.66 -15.89 -0.58
CA TRP A 71 56.36 -16.14 -1.20
C TRP A 71 55.21 -16.08 -0.18
N LEU A 72 55.36 -16.67 1.00
CA LEU A 72 54.37 -16.63 2.09
C LEU A 72 54.15 -15.21 2.62
N ILE A 73 55.23 -14.43 2.80
CA ILE A 73 55.14 -13.02 3.19
C ILE A 73 54.41 -12.24 2.11
N ALA A 74 54.80 -12.39 0.84
CA ALA A 74 54.16 -11.71 -0.27
C ALA A 74 52.68 -12.11 -0.41
N HIS A 75 52.36 -13.40 -0.24
CA HIS A 75 51.00 -13.92 -0.33
C HIS A 75 50.10 -13.39 0.79
N ASN A 76 50.60 -13.33 2.03
CA ASN A 76 49.84 -12.83 3.17
C ASN A 76 49.81 -11.29 3.25
N SER A 77 50.86 -10.58 2.81
CA SER A 77 50.85 -9.11 2.72
C SER A 77 49.96 -8.59 1.59
N ASN A 78 49.67 -9.43 0.59
CA ASN A 78 48.78 -9.11 -0.53
C ASN A 78 47.30 -9.35 -0.22
N LYS A 79 46.97 -9.95 0.93
CA LYS A 79 45.57 -10.06 1.38
C LYS A 79 45.18 -8.76 2.08
N PRO A 80 44.23 -7.98 1.54
CA PRO A 80 43.69 -6.84 2.26
C PRO A 80 43.01 -7.32 3.56
N SER A 81 43.02 -6.48 4.60
CA SER A 81 42.32 -6.84 5.83
C SER A 81 40.82 -6.91 5.58
N GLU A 82 40.11 -7.78 6.31
CA GLU A 82 38.64 -7.89 6.20
C GLU A 82 37.94 -6.54 6.43
N LEU A 83 38.49 -5.70 7.31
CA LEU A 83 38.02 -4.34 7.56
C LEU A 83 38.20 -3.41 6.35
N GLU A 84 39.33 -3.50 5.64
CA GLU A 84 39.58 -2.72 4.42
C GLU A 84 38.67 -3.18 3.27
N GLU A 85 38.45 -4.49 3.13
CA GLU A 85 37.50 -5.04 2.16
C GLU A 85 36.07 -4.54 2.43
N GLN A 86 35.61 -4.59 3.68
CA GLN A 86 34.30 -4.08 4.09
C GLN A 86 34.16 -2.57 3.84
N GLN A 87 35.20 -1.77 4.11
CA GLN A 87 35.16 -0.33 3.84
C GLN A 87 35.07 -0.03 2.34
N VAL A 88 35.78 -0.79 1.50
CA VAL A 88 35.71 -0.63 0.04
C VAL A 88 34.33 -0.99 -0.48
N ILE A 89 33.73 -2.09 0.02
CA ILE A 89 32.38 -2.51 -0.33
C ILE A 89 31.36 -1.45 0.11
N ASN A 90 31.45 -0.94 1.35
CA ASN A 90 30.54 0.07 1.87
C ASN A 90 30.61 1.39 1.09
N ARG A 91 31.81 1.82 0.69
CA ARG A 91 31.97 3.01 -0.17
C ARG A 91 31.37 2.78 -1.53
N HIS A 92 31.64 1.63 -2.13
CA HIS A 92 31.09 1.30 -3.44
C HIS A 92 29.57 1.24 -3.45
N LEU A 93 28.94 0.63 -2.42
CA LEU A 93 27.49 0.59 -2.28
C LEU A 93 26.88 1.99 -2.12
N ARG A 94 27.55 2.88 -1.38
CA ARG A 94 27.12 4.28 -1.26
C ARG A 94 27.27 5.04 -2.57
N ASP A 95 28.37 4.84 -3.29
CA ASP A 95 28.57 5.45 -4.61
C ASP A 95 27.51 4.96 -5.61
N GLU A 96 27.17 3.66 -5.60
CA GLU A 96 26.09 3.10 -6.42
C GLU A 96 24.72 3.66 -6.05
N TYR A 97 24.42 3.77 -4.75
CA TYR A 97 23.20 4.38 -4.24
C TYR A 97 23.07 5.85 -4.71
N ASP A 98 24.11 6.67 -4.51
CA ASP A 98 24.14 8.07 -4.94
C ASP A 98 23.96 8.22 -6.45
N VAL A 99 24.56 7.33 -7.24
CA VAL A 99 24.41 7.31 -8.70
C VAL A 99 22.99 6.94 -9.10
N SER A 100 22.42 5.91 -8.48
CA SER A 100 21.04 5.46 -8.70
C SER A 100 20.04 6.57 -8.37
N GLU A 101 20.20 7.24 -7.23
CA GLU A 101 19.34 8.35 -6.81
C GLU A 101 19.40 9.51 -7.82
N ARG A 102 20.59 9.93 -8.22
CA ARG A 102 20.76 10.99 -9.24
C ARG A 102 20.17 10.61 -10.58
N LEU A 103 20.25 9.34 -10.98
CA LEU A 103 19.64 8.85 -12.21
C LEU A 103 18.12 8.89 -12.13
N LEU A 104 17.52 8.46 -11.00
CA LEU A 104 16.09 8.57 -10.75
C LEU A 104 15.63 10.04 -10.82
N ILE A 105 16.26 10.94 -10.06
CA ILE A 105 15.90 12.36 -10.03
C ILE A 105 16.03 12.98 -11.43
N LYS A 106 17.11 12.66 -12.16
CA LYS A 106 17.35 13.26 -13.47
C LYS A 106 16.41 12.74 -14.56
N GLN A 107 16.24 11.42 -14.65
CA GLN A 107 15.49 10.79 -15.75
C GLN A 107 13.99 10.73 -15.43
N PHE A 108 13.64 10.18 -14.28
CA PHE A 108 12.25 10.09 -13.86
C PHE A 108 11.69 11.45 -13.45
N GLY A 109 12.50 12.31 -12.81
CA GLY A 109 12.06 13.68 -12.50
C GLY A 109 11.77 14.52 -13.75
N LYS A 110 12.53 14.31 -14.84
CA LYS A 110 12.19 14.87 -16.14
C LYS A 110 10.87 14.30 -16.68
N LEU A 111 10.68 12.97 -16.61
CA LEU A 111 9.43 12.33 -17.04
C LEU A 111 8.20 12.87 -16.29
N SER A 112 8.29 12.98 -14.96
CA SER A 112 7.28 13.55 -14.07
C SER A 112 6.94 15.00 -14.46
N SER A 113 7.97 15.82 -14.72
CA SER A 113 7.79 17.21 -15.15
C SER A 113 7.17 17.32 -16.55
N ASP A 114 7.67 16.56 -17.53
CA ASP A 114 7.21 16.59 -18.91
C ASP A 114 5.75 16.13 -19.05
N ARG A 115 5.31 15.21 -18.17
CA ARG A 115 3.95 14.67 -18.14
C ARG A 115 3.03 15.37 -17.12
N ALA A 116 3.51 16.40 -16.43
CA ALA A 116 2.76 17.12 -15.40
C ALA A 116 2.15 16.22 -14.32
N PHE A 117 2.96 15.30 -13.79
CA PHE A 117 2.56 14.40 -12.70
C PHE A 117 2.14 15.20 -11.46
N THR A 118 1.12 14.69 -10.77
CA THR A 118 0.51 15.35 -9.60
C THR A 118 0.74 14.56 -8.31
N PHE A 119 0.92 13.24 -8.42
CA PHE A 119 1.08 12.34 -7.27
C PHE A 119 2.55 12.08 -6.94
N ILE A 120 3.44 12.05 -7.95
CA ILE A 120 4.88 11.89 -7.80
C ILE A 120 5.59 13.13 -8.35
N SER A 121 6.06 14.00 -7.45
CA SER A 121 6.84 15.18 -7.83
C SER A 121 8.35 14.91 -7.78
N THR A 122 9.14 15.80 -8.38
CA THR A 122 10.61 15.75 -8.33
C THR A 122 11.16 15.80 -6.90
N ASP A 123 10.46 16.50 -6.01
CA ASP A 123 10.87 16.72 -4.63
C ASP A 123 10.64 15.46 -3.77
N ASP A 124 9.74 14.57 -4.20
CA ASP A 124 9.43 13.31 -3.52
C ASP A 124 10.44 12.20 -3.86
N LEU A 125 11.13 12.30 -5.01
CA LEU A 125 12.01 11.23 -5.53
C LEU A 125 13.15 10.80 -4.60
N PRO A 126 13.84 11.71 -3.88
CA PRO A 126 14.85 11.30 -2.88
C PRO A 126 14.25 10.44 -1.76
N ALA A 127 13.07 10.83 -1.26
CA ALA A 127 12.37 10.10 -0.20
C ALA A 127 11.92 8.72 -0.69
N ILE A 128 11.35 8.68 -1.91
CA ILE A 128 10.98 7.45 -2.60
C ILE A 128 12.18 6.52 -2.76
N HIS A 129 13.31 7.03 -3.26
CA HIS A 129 14.52 6.23 -3.44
C HIS A 129 15.03 5.65 -2.12
N SER A 130 15.09 6.47 -1.06
CA SER A 130 15.57 6.05 0.26
C SER A 130 14.70 4.94 0.86
N LYS A 131 13.37 5.04 0.69
CA LYS A 131 12.41 4.03 1.14
C LYS A 131 12.48 2.73 0.32
N VAL A 132 12.45 2.85 -1.00
CA VAL A 132 12.49 1.72 -1.95
C VAL A 132 13.75 0.87 -1.75
N TYR A 133 14.90 1.50 -1.53
CA TYR A 133 16.17 0.79 -1.36
C TYR A 133 16.58 0.55 0.10
N ALA A 134 15.80 1.03 1.07
CA ALA A 134 16.08 0.96 2.51
C ALA A 134 17.52 1.41 2.83
N GLU A 135 17.80 2.68 2.60
CA GLU A 135 19.13 3.30 2.75
C GLU A 135 19.77 2.98 4.11
N ASP A 136 18.97 3.00 5.19
CA ASP A 136 19.36 2.69 6.57
C ASP A 136 19.89 1.25 6.75
N ARG A 137 19.48 0.33 5.87
CA ARG A 137 19.84 -1.10 5.89
C ARG A 137 20.78 -1.48 4.75
N LEU A 138 21.16 -0.56 3.86
CA LEU A 138 21.98 -0.83 2.67
C LEU A 138 23.28 -1.57 3.02
N ILE A 139 24.00 -1.09 4.03
CA ILE A 139 25.26 -1.70 4.50
C ILE A 139 25.04 -3.10 5.06
N LYS A 140 23.92 -3.33 5.77
CA LYS A 140 23.59 -4.64 6.34
C LYS A 140 23.22 -5.65 5.24
N ARG A 141 22.57 -5.19 4.16
CA ARG A 141 22.16 -6.03 3.02
C ARG A 141 23.33 -6.35 2.08
N GLY A 142 24.33 -5.47 2.00
CA GLY A 142 25.52 -5.67 1.17
C GLY A 142 25.26 -5.61 -0.34
N LYS A 143 24.04 -5.26 -0.76
CA LYS A 143 23.62 -5.06 -2.15
C LYS A 143 22.60 -3.94 -2.25
N LEU A 144 22.59 -3.21 -3.37
CA LEU A 144 21.53 -2.30 -3.74
C LEU A 144 20.40 -3.12 -4.41
N SER A 145 19.29 -3.30 -3.71
CA SER A 145 18.10 -4.00 -4.20
C SER A 145 16.85 -3.41 -3.56
N VAL A 146 15.69 -3.55 -4.21
CA VAL A 146 14.42 -3.06 -3.68
C VAL A 146 14.11 -3.81 -2.37
N CYS A 147 13.56 -3.13 -1.38
CA CYS A 147 13.19 -3.76 -0.11
C CYS A 147 11.86 -4.53 -0.25
N ASP A 148 11.71 -5.62 0.51
CA ASP A 148 10.53 -6.48 0.46
C ASP A 148 9.26 -5.73 0.91
N GLU A 149 9.42 -4.73 1.78
CA GLU A 149 8.36 -3.81 2.18
C GLU A 149 7.82 -3.01 0.99
N ALA A 150 8.70 -2.40 0.18
CA ALA A 150 8.29 -1.65 -1.01
C ALA A 150 7.66 -2.56 -2.08
N ILE A 151 8.22 -3.75 -2.31
CA ILE A 151 7.65 -4.73 -3.26
C ILE A 151 6.21 -5.09 -2.85
N ARG A 152 6.01 -5.42 -1.57
CA ARG A 152 4.68 -5.77 -1.05
C ARG A 152 3.70 -4.60 -1.11
N ALA A 153 4.15 -3.39 -0.81
CA ALA A 153 3.29 -2.20 -0.86
C ALA A 153 2.82 -1.90 -2.29
N ILE A 154 3.72 -1.98 -3.27
CA ILE A 154 3.40 -1.76 -4.69
C ILE A 154 2.47 -2.86 -5.21
N ASP A 155 2.75 -4.13 -4.93
CA ASP A 155 1.90 -5.26 -5.34
C ASP A 155 0.50 -5.17 -4.71
N TYR A 156 0.44 -4.86 -3.41
CA TYR A 156 -0.82 -4.63 -2.69
C TYR A 156 -1.62 -3.49 -3.32
N TYR A 157 -0.98 -2.37 -3.63
CA TYR A 157 -1.64 -1.21 -4.23
C TYR A 157 -2.29 -1.55 -5.58
N PHE A 158 -1.55 -2.18 -6.50
CA PHE A 158 -2.07 -2.51 -7.82
C PHE A 158 -3.23 -3.50 -7.73
N ARG A 159 -3.03 -4.63 -7.02
CA ARG A 159 -4.06 -5.67 -6.88
C ARG A 159 -5.33 -5.17 -6.22
N ASN A 160 -5.21 -4.38 -5.15
CA ASN A 160 -6.40 -3.89 -4.47
C ASN A 160 -7.11 -2.79 -5.23
N THR A 161 -6.38 -1.90 -5.92
CA THR A 161 -7.01 -0.86 -6.73
C THR A 161 -7.86 -1.47 -7.84
N GLU A 162 -7.32 -2.45 -8.56
CA GLU A 162 -8.04 -3.21 -9.60
C GLU A 162 -9.26 -3.93 -9.02
N ARG A 163 -9.05 -4.74 -7.97
CA ARG A 163 -10.15 -5.46 -7.29
C ARG A 163 -11.28 -4.53 -6.83
N LEU A 164 -10.94 -3.39 -6.23
CA LEU A 164 -11.93 -2.42 -5.74
C LEU A 164 -12.73 -1.80 -6.88
N LEU A 165 -12.09 -1.48 -8.00
CA LEU A 165 -12.76 -0.98 -9.20
C LEU A 165 -13.71 -2.02 -9.78
N GLU A 166 -13.26 -3.26 -9.95
CA GLU A 166 -14.09 -4.35 -10.44
C GLU A 166 -15.30 -4.62 -9.54
N GLU A 167 -15.09 -4.74 -8.23
CA GLU A 167 -16.16 -4.97 -7.26
C GLU A 167 -17.18 -3.82 -7.29
N ALA A 168 -16.71 -2.57 -7.23
CA ALA A 168 -17.59 -1.41 -7.26
C ALA A 168 -18.38 -1.31 -8.56
N LEU A 169 -17.74 -1.51 -9.72
CA LEU A 169 -18.41 -1.45 -11.02
C LEU A 169 -19.41 -2.59 -11.20
N ASN A 170 -19.09 -3.81 -10.75
CA ASN A 170 -20.04 -4.92 -10.77
C ASN A 170 -21.29 -4.60 -9.92
N LEU A 171 -21.11 -4.03 -8.72
CA LEU A 171 -22.23 -3.62 -7.87
C LEU A 171 -23.06 -2.49 -8.50
N LEU A 172 -22.40 -1.51 -9.12
CA LEU A 172 -23.07 -0.42 -9.83
C LEU A 172 -23.88 -0.93 -11.04
N GLN A 173 -23.30 -1.81 -11.84
CA GLN A 173 -24.00 -2.43 -12.98
C GLN A 173 -25.20 -3.25 -12.54
N ASN A 174 -25.06 -4.02 -11.45
CA ASN A 174 -26.17 -4.78 -10.87
C ASN A 174 -27.29 -3.87 -10.37
N GLU A 175 -26.95 -2.70 -9.82
CA GLU A 175 -27.94 -1.69 -9.41
C GLU A 175 -28.64 -1.05 -10.61
N GLU A 176 -27.90 -0.73 -11.67
CA GLU A 176 -28.46 -0.15 -12.91
C GLU A 176 -29.34 -1.14 -13.69
N ALA A 177 -29.10 -2.44 -13.54
CA ALA A 177 -29.92 -3.49 -14.15
C ALA A 177 -31.28 -3.69 -13.46
N LYS A 178 -31.51 -3.11 -12.28
CA LYS A 178 -32.81 -3.20 -11.58
C LYS A 178 -33.87 -2.38 -12.32
N GLU A 179 -35.13 -2.83 -12.24
CA GLU A 179 -36.27 -2.11 -12.83
C GLU A 179 -36.41 -0.68 -12.29
N THR A 180 -36.01 -0.48 -11.02
CA THR A 180 -35.98 0.83 -10.35
C THR A 180 -34.61 1.04 -9.69
N PRO A 181 -33.61 1.57 -10.43
CA PRO A 181 -32.28 1.81 -9.87
C PRO A 181 -32.32 2.85 -8.74
N ASN A 182 -31.68 2.55 -7.62
CA ASN A 182 -31.62 3.46 -6.48
C ASN A 182 -30.38 4.36 -6.56
N ARG A 183 -30.61 5.66 -6.71
CA ARG A 183 -29.56 6.69 -6.73
C ARG A 183 -28.69 6.68 -5.47
N HIS A 184 -29.30 6.54 -4.28
CA HIS A 184 -28.59 6.59 -2.99
C HIS A 184 -27.60 5.42 -2.84
N ILE A 185 -27.92 4.27 -3.42
CA ILE A 185 -26.98 3.13 -3.49
C ILE A 185 -25.77 3.51 -4.35
N LYS A 186 -26.00 4.09 -5.53
CA LYS A 186 -24.91 4.52 -6.43
C LYS A 186 -24.02 5.60 -5.79
N GLU A 187 -24.63 6.58 -5.13
CA GLU A 187 -23.92 7.62 -4.37
C GLU A 187 -23.05 7.01 -3.26
N SER A 188 -23.59 6.08 -2.48
CA SER A 188 -22.85 5.37 -1.43
C SER A 188 -21.69 4.55 -1.98
N LEU A 189 -21.90 3.80 -3.07
CA LEU A 189 -20.86 2.98 -3.69
C LEU A 189 -19.69 3.82 -4.22
N ILE A 190 -19.96 4.95 -4.88
CA ILE A 190 -18.91 5.85 -5.39
C ILE A 190 -18.13 6.51 -4.25
N ILE A 191 -18.82 6.97 -3.19
CA ILE A 191 -18.16 7.55 -2.00
C ILE A 191 -17.24 6.53 -1.35
N GLN A 192 -17.71 5.29 -1.17
CA GLN A 192 -16.91 4.20 -0.61
C GLN A 192 -15.73 3.84 -1.53
N LEU A 193 -15.93 3.79 -2.84
CA LEU A 193 -14.86 3.55 -3.80
C LEU A 193 -13.74 4.59 -3.64
N ILE A 194 -14.08 5.89 -3.59
CA ILE A 194 -13.09 6.96 -3.39
C ILE A 194 -12.34 6.78 -2.06
N GLN A 195 -13.04 6.41 -0.98
CA GLN A 195 -12.42 6.16 0.33
C GLN A 195 -11.42 4.99 0.30
N TYR A 196 -11.80 3.88 -0.33
CA TYR A 196 -10.92 2.71 -0.40
C TYR A 196 -9.74 2.93 -1.33
N LEU A 197 -9.93 3.63 -2.46
CA LEU A 197 -8.82 4.07 -3.32
C LEU A 197 -7.85 5.00 -2.57
N ASN A 198 -8.37 5.91 -1.74
CA ASN A 198 -7.56 6.75 -0.87
C ASN A 198 -6.74 5.92 0.12
N GLN A 199 -7.34 4.90 0.73
CA GLN A 199 -6.64 4.00 1.65
C GLN A 199 -5.50 3.23 0.96
N CYS A 200 -5.69 2.79 -0.27
CA CYS A 200 -4.63 2.21 -1.09
C CYS A 200 -3.48 3.21 -1.32
N ALA A 201 -3.79 4.44 -1.72
CA ALA A 201 -2.78 5.48 -1.94
C ALA A 201 -2.04 5.89 -0.64
N LEU A 202 -2.73 5.93 0.50
CA LEU A 202 -2.12 6.19 1.80
C LEU A 202 -1.11 5.11 2.20
N THR A 203 -1.34 3.86 1.79
CA THR A 203 -0.39 2.76 2.01
C THR A 203 0.91 3.02 1.23
N LEU A 204 0.83 3.49 -0.02
CA LEU A 204 2.02 3.89 -0.78
C LEU A 204 2.73 5.09 -0.15
N HIS A 205 1.99 6.09 0.34
CA HIS A 205 2.61 7.21 1.07
C HIS A 205 3.42 6.71 2.27
N TYR A 206 2.85 5.84 3.10
CA TYR A 206 3.50 5.35 4.31
C TYR A 206 4.75 4.50 4.03
N GLU A 207 4.64 3.55 3.10
CA GLU A 207 5.70 2.58 2.80
C GLU A 207 6.76 3.14 1.85
N ILE A 208 6.37 3.99 0.89
CA ILE A 208 7.22 4.42 -0.21
C ILE A 208 7.52 5.93 -0.16
N GLY A 209 6.73 6.74 0.54
CA GLY A 209 6.97 8.18 0.64
C GLY A 209 6.41 8.99 -0.53
N MET A 210 5.43 8.47 -1.25
CA MET A 210 4.68 9.22 -2.27
C MET A 210 3.85 10.34 -1.66
N ARG A 211 3.32 11.29 -2.44
CA ARG A 211 2.53 12.40 -1.90
C ARG A 211 1.21 11.93 -1.27
N VAL A 212 0.76 12.60 -0.21
CA VAL A 212 -0.58 12.36 0.35
C VAL A 212 -1.64 12.99 -0.55
N ILE A 213 -2.63 12.19 -0.96
CA ILE A 213 -3.85 12.67 -1.62
C ILE A 213 -4.85 13.10 -0.55
N ASN A 214 -5.24 14.38 -0.56
CA ASN A 214 -6.31 14.87 0.30
C ASN A 214 -7.65 14.31 -0.17
N LEU A 215 -8.28 13.48 0.67
CA LEU A 215 -9.55 12.82 0.39
C LEU A 215 -10.64 13.82 -0.05
N ASP A 216 -10.83 14.91 0.70
CA ASP A 216 -11.95 15.85 0.48
C ASP A 216 -11.93 16.47 -0.92
N SER A 217 -10.74 16.82 -1.40
CA SER A 217 -10.54 17.43 -2.72
C SER A 217 -10.27 16.44 -3.84
N SER A 218 -10.21 15.14 -3.54
CA SER A 218 -9.87 14.11 -4.53
C SER A 218 -11.12 13.58 -5.26
N ASP A 219 -10.92 13.17 -6.50
CA ASP A 219 -11.90 12.51 -7.36
C ASP A 219 -11.32 11.19 -7.91
N ILE A 220 -12.12 10.45 -8.69
CA ILE A 220 -11.69 9.20 -9.33
C ILE A 220 -10.48 9.42 -10.26
N ASN A 221 -10.40 10.56 -10.97
CA ASN A 221 -9.27 10.87 -11.84
C ASN A 221 -7.96 11.05 -11.07
N THR A 222 -8.02 11.61 -9.86
CA THR A 222 -6.85 11.75 -8.98
C THR A 222 -6.23 10.38 -8.70
N TYR A 223 -7.05 9.35 -8.45
CA TYR A 223 -6.58 7.98 -8.22
C TYR A 223 -6.15 7.26 -9.49
N ARG A 224 -6.80 7.54 -10.63
CA ARG A 224 -6.35 7.09 -11.95
C ARG A 224 -4.94 7.59 -12.24
N ASP A 225 -4.70 8.89 -12.06
CA ASP A 225 -3.40 9.50 -12.32
C ASP A 225 -2.35 8.92 -11.38
N ALA A 226 -2.65 8.80 -10.07
CA ALA A 226 -1.79 8.14 -9.10
C ALA A 226 -1.43 6.69 -9.47
N PHE A 227 -2.38 5.92 -10.01
CA PHE A 227 -2.17 4.55 -10.48
C PHE A 227 -1.15 4.51 -11.63
N PHE A 228 -1.33 5.31 -12.67
CA PHE A 228 -0.45 5.30 -13.84
C PHE A 228 0.92 5.94 -13.54
N GLU A 229 0.99 6.97 -12.69
CA GLU A 229 2.25 7.52 -12.21
C GLU A 229 3.07 6.48 -11.44
N THR A 230 2.42 5.72 -10.55
CA THR A 230 3.04 4.60 -9.82
C THR A 230 3.49 3.50 -10.76
N LEU A 231 2.71 3.20 -11.80
CA LEU A 231 3.08 2.21 -12.83
C LEU A 231 4.31 2.66 -13.63
N HIS A 232 4.39 3.94 -13.99
CA HIS A 232 5.57 4.50 -14.62
C HIS A 232 6.81 4.44 -13.74
N LEU A 233 6.68 4.74 -12.45
CA LEU A 233 7.79 4.61 -11.49
C LEU A 233 8.24 3.16 -11.38
N THR A 234 7.30 2.23 -11.20
CA THR A 234 7.57 0.80 -11.02
C THR A 234 8.27 0.22 -12.25
N ASN A 235 7.81 0.60 -13.45
CA ASN A 235 8.45 0.22 -14.71
C ASN A 235 9.84 0.84 -14.89
N PHE A 236 10.03 2.10 -14.46
CA PHE A 236 11.33 2.77 -14.51
C PHE A 236 12.36 2.11 -13.58
N LEU A 237 11.95 1.73 -12.37
CA LEU A 237 12.82 1.06 -11.39
C LEU A 237 13.17 -0.37 -11.84
N GLY A 238 12.20 -1.10 -12.42
CA GLY A 238 12.41 -2.43 -12.99
C GLY A 238 12.94 -3.47 -11.98
N GLY A 239 13.67 -4.47 -12.50
CA GLY A 239 14.33 -5.49 -11.68
C GLY A 239 13.34 -6.35 -10.90
N GLU A 240 13.42 -6.28 -9.56
CA GLU A 240 12.55 -7.05 -8.64
C GLU A 240 11.07 -6.64 -8.75
N LEU A 241 10.77 -5.46 -9.32
CA LEU A 241 9.41 -4.96 -9.55
C LEU A 241 8.82 -5.36 -10.91
N SER A 242 9.64 -5.86 -11.85
CA SER A 242 9.18 -6.26 -13.18
C SER A 242 8.04 -7.29 -13.18
N PRO A 243 8.00 -8.30 -12.28
CA PRO A 243 6.87 -9.23 -12.23
C PRO A 243 5.52 -8.54 -11.95
N ILE A 244 5.52 -7.49 -11.11
CA ILE A 244 4.32 -6.72 -10.79
C ILE A 244 3.87 -5.94 -12.04
N VAL A 245 4.81 -5.29 -12.73
CA VAL A 245 4.51 -4.54 -13.97
C VAL A 245 3.97 -5.49 -15.05
N ASN A 246 4.58 -6.66 -15.23
CA ASN A 246 4.13 -7.62 -16.24
C ASN A 246 2.73 -8.16 -15.95
N LEU A 247 2.32 -8.28 -14.68
CA LEU A 247 0.94 -8.62 -14.35
C LEU A 247 -0.05 -7.51 -14.74
N VAL A 248 0.37 -6.25 -14.69
CA VAL A 248 -0.46 -5.10 -15.09
C VAL A 248 -0.41 -4.86 -16.62
N VAL A 249 0.64 -5.31 -17.30
CA VAL A 249 0.91 -5.05 -18.73
C VAL A 249 0.60 -6.24 -19.65
N GLU A 250 0.85 -7.48 -19.23
CA GLU A 250 0.91 -8.68 -20.08
C GLU A 250 0.00 -9.85 -19.64
N THR A 251 -1.25 -9.61 -19.24
CA THR A 251 -2.20 -10.72 -19.04
C THR A 251 -3.14 -10.88 -20.25
N PRO A 252 -2.79 -11.76 -21.22
CA PRO A 252 -3.71 -12.19 -22.25
C PRO A 252 -4.72 -13.20 -21.67
N SER A 253 -5.99 -12.83 -21.74
CA SER A 253 -7.16 -13.70 -21.89
C SER A 253 -7.17 -15.03 -21.11
N THR A 254 -7.72 -15.00 -19.90
CA THR A 254 -8.68 -16.02 -19.44
C THR A 254 -9.74 -15.32 -18.61
N GLU A 255 -10.97 -15.27 -19.13
CA GLU A 255 -12.22 -14.81 -18.50
C GLU A 255 -12.15 -13.51 -17.67
N LYS A 256 -12.34 -12.38 -18.39
CA LYS A 256 -12.53 -10.98 -17.93
C LYS A 256 -11.24 -10.14 -17.71
N SER A 257 -10.69 -9.67 -18.84
CA SER A 257 -9.85 -8.46 -19.12
C SER A 257 -8.77 -7.99 -18.13
N ASN A 258 -7.49 -8.11 -18.52
CA ASN A 258 -6.35 -7.46 -17.84
C ASN A 258 -5.35 -6.81 -18.81
N SER A 259 -5.74 -5.69 -19.43
CA SER A 259 -4.84 -4.73 -20.07
C SER A 259 -4.88 -3.38 -19.35
N GLN A 260 -3.82 -2.58 -19.46
CA GLN A 260 -3.80 -1.20 -18.95
C GLN A 260 -5.01 -0.38 -19.43
N GLU A 261 -5.51 -0.68 -20.64
CA GLU A 261 -6.70 -0.07 -21.23
C GLU A 261 -7.98 -0.44 -20.47
N ASP A 262 -8.11 -1.68 -20.01
CA ASP A 262 -9.28 -2.11 -19.21
C ASP A 262 -9.33 -1.37 -17.87
N ILE A 263 -8.19 -1.26 -17.18
CA ILE A 263 -8.08 -0.52 -15.92
C ILE A 263 -8.39 0.97 -16.16
N LEU A 264 -7.88 1.54 -17.25
CA LEU A 264 -8.22 2.90 -17.64
C LEU A 264 -9.74 3.06 -17.85
N ASN A 265 -10.36 2.13 -18.56
CA ASN A 265 -11.80 2.13 -18.81
C ASN A 265 -12.62 1.98 -17.52
N MET A 266 -12.14 1.19 -16.54
CA MET A 266 -12.78 1.10 -15.23
C MET A 266 -12.76 2.44 -14.50
N PHE A 267 -11.62 3.14 -14.48
CA PHE A 267 -11.52 4.48 -13.91
C PHE A 267 -12.43 5.49 -14.63
N VAL A 268 -12.47 5.46 -15.97
CA VAL A 268 -13.34 6.33 -16.77
C VAL A 268 -14.81 6.08 -16.44
N ALA A 269 -15.25 4.82 -16.43
CA ALA A 269 -16.63 4.46 -16.11
C ALA A 269 -17.01 4.90 -14.69
N ALA A 270 -16.15 4.65 -13.70
CA ALA A 270 -16.39 5.09 -12.32
C ALA A 270 -16.48 6.62 -12.20
N HIS A 271 -15.64 7.36 -12.94
CA HIS A 271 -15.67 8.82 -12.98
C HIS A 271 -16.94 9.36 -13.64
N GLU A 272 -17.37 8.79 -14.78
CA GLU A 272 -18.61 9.18 -15.45
C GLU A 272 -19.85 8.98 -14.55
N ILE A 273 -19.89 7.86 -13.83
CA ILE A 273 -20.94 7.61 -12.83
C ILE A 273 -20.87 8.67 -11.72
N ALA A 274 -19.68 8.96 -11.19
CA ALA A 274 -19.51 9.99 -10.16
C ALA A 274 -20.00 11.37 -10.62
N GLU A 275 -19.62 11.81 -11.82
CA GLU A 275 -20.08 13.08 -12.42
C GLU A 275 -21.60 13.12 -12.60
N SER A 276 -22.23 12.01 -12.98
CA SER A 276 -23.70 11.94 -13.12
C SER A 276 -24.46 12.17 -11.79
N LEU A 277 -23.80 11.98 -10.65
CA LEU A 277 -24.40 12.07 -9.32
C LEU A 277 -24.28 13.46 -8.68
N VAL A 278 -23.35 14.28 -9.14
CA VAL A 278 -23.05 15.60 -8.57
C VAL A 278 -24.10 16.63 -8.95
N THR A 279 -24.41 17.50 -8.00
CA THR A 279 -25.19 18.73 -8.24
C THR A 279 -24.48 19.98 -7.71
N SER A 280 -23.35 19.81 -7.01
CA SER A 280 -22.53 20.90 -6.48
C SER A 280 -21.61 21.53 -7.54
N SER A 281 -21.16 22.75 -7.29
CA SER A 281 -20.17 23.45 -8.12
C SER A 281 -18.74 22.91 -7.97
N GLU A 282 -18.49 22.00 -7.03
CA GLU A 282 -17.15 21.45 -6.71
C GLU A 282 -16.82 20.17 -7.50
N GLY A 283 -17.70 19.75 -8.42
CA GLY A 283 -17.52 18.57 -9.27
C GLY A 283 -17.62 17.25 -8.52
N ALA A 284 -17.19 16.15 -9.15
CA ALA A 284 -17.21 14.78 -8.60
C ALA A 284 -16.08 14.47 -7.60
N THR A 285 -15.63 15.49 -6.87
CA THR A 285 -14.76 15.30 -5.71
C THR A 285 -15.52 14.64 -4.57
N PHE A 286 -14.80 13.98 -3.66
CA PHE A 286 -15.40 13.40 -2.45
C PHE A 286 -16.25 14.41 -1.68
N GLY A 287 -15.68 15.59 -1.41
CA GLY A 287 -16.38 16.69 -0.72
C GLY A 287 -17.56 17.22 -1.54
N GLY A 288 -17.40 17.35 -2.85
CA GLY A 288 -18.46 17.79 -3.76
C GLY A 288 -19.64 16.82 -3.83
N LEU A 289 -19.39 15.51 -3.83
CA LEU A 289 -20.43 14.47 -3.76
C LEU A 289 -21.16 14.52 -2.42
N TYR A 290 -20.42 14.55 -1.31
CA TYR A 290 -21.02 14.60 0.03
C TYR A 290 -21.91 15.86 0.21
N ARG A 291 -21.44 17.02 -0.26
CA ARG A 291 -22.22 18.26 -0.24
C ARG A 291 -23.41 18.21 -1.18
N SER A 292 -23.29 17.57 -2.35
CA SER A 292 -24.42 17.38 -3.27
C SER A 292 -25.56 16.61 -2.60
N ILE A 293 -25.24 15.54 -1.86
CA ILE A 293 -26.21 14.75 -1.09
C ILE A 293 -26.86 15.61 0.01
N GLN A 294 -26.05 16.32 0.80
CA GLN A 294 -26.55 17.18 1.88
C GLN A 294 -27.44 18.31 1.36
N LEU A 295 -27.02 19.01 0.30
CA LEU A 295 -27.78 20.10 -0.31
C LEU A 295 -29.12 19.60 -0.86
N ARG A 296 -29.13 18.42 -1.49
CA ARG A 296 -30.37 17.80 -1.99
C ARG A 296 -31.35 17.56 -0.85
N SER A 297 -30.87 16.99 0.26
CA SER A 297 -31.69 16.75 1.47
C SER A 297 -32.25 18.05 2.06
N ILE A 298 -31.40 19.08 2.21
CA ILE A 298 -31.80 20.40 2.73
C ILE A 298 -32.85 21.06 1.83
N ILE A 299 -32.66 21.04 0.50
CA ILE A 299 -33.61 21.63 -0.45
C ILE A 299 -34.95 20.89 -0.37
N LYS A 300 -34.94 19.54 -0.32
CA LYS A 300 -36.16 18.73 -0.23
C LYS A 300 -36.94 19.02 1.06
N GLN A 301 -36.24 19.21 2.19
CA GLN A 301 -36.86 19.63 3.45
C GLN A 301 -37.38 21.07 3.40
N ALA A 302 -36.61 22.01 2.87
CA ALA A 302 -37.00 23.43 2.80
C ALA A 302 -38.22 23.66 1.87
N GLN A 303 -38.36 22.85 0.83
CA GLN A 303 -39.50 22.88 -0.10
C GLN A 303 -40.64 21.95 0.31
N GLY A 304 -40.42 21.13 1.35
CA GLY A 304 -41.37 20.12 1.81
C GLY A 304 -42.64 20.73 2.39
N SER A 305 -43.78 20.08 2.14
CA SER A 305 -45.04 20.41 2.80
C SER A 305 -44.95 20.11 4.31
N PRO A 306 -45.85 20.65 5.15
CA PRO A 306 -45.94 20.25 6.56
C PRO A 306 -46.09 18.73 6.74
N LEU A 307 -46.80 18.05 5.83
CA LEU A 307 -46.93 16.59 5.84
C LEU A 307 -45.60 15.90 5.51
N TYR A 308 -44.83 16.42 4.55
CA TYR A 308 -43.52 15.89 4.24
C TYR A 308 -42.58 15.99 5.46
N LEU A 309 -42.56 17.14 6.13
CA LEU A 309 -41.75 17.34 7.34
C LEU A 309 -42.18 16.40 8.48
N LEU A 310 -43.49 16.22 8.67
CA LEU A 310 -44.02 15.24 9.62
C LEU A 310 -43.59 13.82 9.26
N ALA A 311 -43.65 13.45 7.97
CA ALA A 311 -43.23 12.14 7.50
C ALA A 311 -41.73 11.88 7.76
N CYS A 312 -40.88 12.89 7.55
CA CYS A 312 -39.45 12.83 7.89
C CYS A 312 -39.24 12.58 9.38
N GLN A 313 -39.91 13.37 10.23
CA GLN A 313 -39.80 13.24 11.68
C GLN A 313 -40.26 11.84 12.15
N VAL A 314 -41.42 11.39 11.69
CA VAL A 314 -42.00 10.12 12.13
C VAL A 314 -41.18 8.93 11.65
N ILE A 315 -40.73 8.92 10.39
CA ILE A 315 -39.99 7.76 9.87
C ILE A 315 -38.61 7.64 10.54
N GLN A 316 -37.95 8.77 10.82
CA GLN A 316 -36.62 8.78 11.41
C GLN A 316 -36.68 8.43 12.90
N ASP A 317 -37.45 9.20 13.67
CA ASP A 317 -37.39 9.19 15.13
C ASP A 317 -38.25 8.05 15.74
N ILE A 318 -39.40 7.75 15.13
CA ILE A 318 -40.38 6.80 15.71
C ILE A 318 -40.19 5.38 15.16
N VAL A 319 -39.63 5.27 13.95
CA VAL A 319 -39.56 3.99 13.23
C VAL A 319 -38.12 3.54 12.99
N LEU A 320 -37.32 4.26 12.20
CA LEU A 320 -35.98 3.80 11.82
C LEU A 320 -35.02 3.74 13.00
N GLU A 321 -34.95 4.75 13.87
CA GLU A 321 -34.05 4.73 15.03
C GLU A 321 -34.31 3.52 15.95
N PRO A 322 -35.57 3.21 16.36
CA PRO A 322 -35.86 1.99 17.13
C PRO A 322 -35.65 0.68 16.39
N LEU A 323 -35.70 0.66 15.06
CA LEU A 323 -35.49 -0.54 14.25
C LEU A 323 -34.00 -0.84 14.03
N LEU A 324 -33.20 0.18 13.74
CA LEU A 324 -31.78 0.06 13.42
C LEU A 324 -30.90 0.01 14.67
N GLY A 325 -31.31 0.67 15.76
CA GLY A 325 -30.52 0.71 17.00
C GLY A 325 -30.36 -0.64 17.74
N GLU A 326 -31.06 -1.69 17.31
CA GLU A 326 -31.08 -3.00 17.97
C GLU A 326 -30.43 -4.14 17.16
N SER A 327 -30.05 -3.92 15.89
CA SER A 327 -29.57 -5.01 15.02
C SER A 327 -28.54 -4.55 13.99
N ASP A 328 -27.31 -5.06 14.12
CA ASP A 328 -26.25 -4.90 13.12
C ASP A 328 -26.46 -5.75 11.85
N LYS A 329 -27.55 -6.52 11.79
CA LYS A 329 -27.84 -7.49 10.71
C LYS A 329 -28.68 -6.91 9.57
N ILE A 330 -29.09 -5.64 9.66
CA ILE A 330 -29.93 -4.96 8.67
C ILE A 330 -29.36 -3.59 8.32
N GLY A 331 -29.68 -3.10 7.12
CA GLY A 331 -29.34 -1.75 6.69
C GLY A 331 -30.51 -1.07 5.98
N ALA A 332 -30.75 0.20 6.28
CA ALA A 332 -31.78 0.99 5.60
C ALA A 332 -31.15 1.94 4.58
N VAL A 333 -31.72 2.01 3.38
CA VAL A 333 -31.30 2.94 2.32
C VAL A 333 -32.50 3.75 1.85
N GLU A 334 -32.32 5.06 1.75
CA GLU A 334 -33.37 5.95 1.23
C GLU A 334 -33.66 5.64 -0.25
N VAL A 335 -34.92 5.83 -0.64
CA VAL A 335 -35.39 5.71 -2.02
C VAL A 335 -36.06 7.02 -2.39
N ASP A 336 -35.75 7.54 -3.58
CA ASP A 336 -36.39 8.76 -4.07
C ASP A 336 -37.90 8.54 -4.29
N ASP A 337 -38.70 9.25 -3.51
CA ASP A 337 -40.16 9.30 -3.60
C ASP A 337 -40.68 10.66 -3.09
N ASN A 338 -41.97 10.93 -3.29
CA ASN A 338 -42.66 12.16 -2.89
C ASN A 338 -42.62 12.38 -1.37
N TYR A 339 -42.67 11.29 -0.61
CA TYR A 339 -42.47 11.26 0.83
C TYR A 339 -41.24 10.41 1.17
N PRO A 340 -40.64 10.55 2.36
CA PRO A 340 -39.51 9.72 2.77
C PRO A 340 -39.84 8.24 2.64
N LYS A 341 -38.97 7.50 1.96
CA LYS A 341 -39.13 6.07 1.70
C LYS A 341 -37.79 5.38 1.87
N TYR A 342 -37.82 4.20 2.48
CA TYR A 342 -36.62 3.45 2.79
C TYR A 342 -36.80 1.99 2.45
N ASP A 343 -35.81 1.41 1.79
CA ASP A 343 -35.66 -0.02 1.65
C ASP A 343 -34.74 -0.53 2.77
N ILE A 344 -35.25 -1.46 3.58
CA ILE A 344 -34.51 -2.14 4.64
C ILE A 344 -34.07 -3.49 4.11
N TYR A 345 -32.77 -3.67 3.98
CA TYR A 345 -32.13 -4.87 3.48
C TYR A 345 -31.63 -5.77 4.60
N ASN A 346 -31.57 -7.07 4.31
CA ASN A 346 -30.73 -7.99 5.08
C ASN A 346 -29.24 -7.72 4.84
N GLN A 347 -28.37 -8.29 5.67
CA GLN A 347 -26.92 -8.14 5.55
C GLN A 347 -26.36 -8.50 4.16
N ALA A 348 -26.99 -9.47 3.47
CA ALA A 348 -26.59 -9.88 2.12
C ALA A 348 -27.09 -8.93 1.00
N GLY A 349 -28.04 -8.04 1.28
CA GLY A 349 -28.63 -7.14 0.27
C GLY A 349 -29.62 -7.81 -0.69
N GLU A 350 -30.01 -9.06 -0.45
CA GLU A 350 -30.83 -9.88 -1.36
C GLU A 350 -32.34 -9.71 -1.12
N LYS A 351 -32.73 -9.55 0.15
CA LYS A 351 -34.13 -9.39 0.55
C LYS A 351 -34.35 -8.01 1.11
N LYS A 352 -35.54 -7.45 0.88
CA LYS A 352 -35.89 -6.14 1.40
C LYS A 352 -37.33 -6.01 1.85
N LEU A 353 -37.54 -5.16 2.85
CA LEU A 353 -38.84 -4.61 3.21
C LEU A 353 -38.80 -3.09 2.97
N THR A 354 -39.86 -2.55 2.38
CA THR A 354 -39.95 -1.13 2.04
C THR A 354 -40.87 -0.41 3.04
N LEU A 355 -40.34 0.64 3.68
CA LEU A 355 -41.11 1.64 4.42
C LEU A 355 -41.44 2.82 3.52
N GLY A 356 -42.69 3.23 3.45
CA GLY A 356 -43.07 4.42 2.71
C GLY A 356 -44.45 4.96 3.12
N TYR A 357 -44.74 6.17 2.66
CA TYR A 357 -46.00 6.84 2.96
C TYR A 357 -46.93 6.86 1.75
N LYS A 358 -48.23 6.87 2.04
CA LYS A 358 -49.29 7.19 1.09
C LYS A 358 -50.15 8.32 1.64
N GLU A 359 -50.27 9.40 0.88
CA GLU A 359 -51.15 10.51 1.23
C GLU A 359 -52.62 10.09 1.16
N VAL A 360 -53.38 10.44 2.19
CA VAL A 360 -54.83 10.21 2.27
C VAL A 360 -55.56 11.53 2.03
N ASP A 361 -55.11 12.59 2.71
CA ASP A 361 -55.61 13.96 2.61
C ASP A 361 -54.54 14.97 3.08
N GLU A 362 -54.88 16.26 3.10
CA GLU A 362 -53.96 17.37 3.43
C GLU A 362 -53.38 17.34 4.87
N ASN A 363 -53.89 16.47 5.74
CA ASN A 363 -53.47 16.33 7.13
C ASN A 363 -53.10 14.90 7.52
N THR A 364 -53.24 13.92 6.62
CA THR A 364 -53.16 12.49 6.96
C THR A 364 -52.32 11.72 5.95
N LEU A 365 -51.38 10.94 6.48
CA LEU A 365 -50.59 9.95 5.75
C LEU A 365 -50.86 8.56 6.31
N THR A 366 -50.80 7.56 5.44
CA THR A 366 -50.66 6.15 5.85
C THR A 366 -49.19 5.76 5.72
N LEU A 367 -48.55 5.40 6.83
CA LEU A 367 -47.22 4.78 6.80
C LEU A 367 -47.39 3.27 6.61
N ILE A 368 -46.62 2.70 5.69
CA ILE A 368 -46.74 1.30 5.27
C ILE A 368 -45.36 0.65 5.29
N LEU A 369 -45.25 -0.51 5.93
CA LEU A 369 -44.19 -1.48 5.67
C LEU A 369 -44.73 -2.54 4.71
N SER A 370 -44.06 -2.76 3.59
CA SER A 370 -44.45 -3.73 2.57
C SER A 370 -43.27 -4.50 2.01
N GLY A 371 -43.50 -5.74 1.59
CA GLY A 371 -42.46 -6.62 1.02
C GLY A 371 -42.54 -8.01 1.65
N GLU A 372 -42.06 -9.04 0.95
CA GLU A 372 -42.06 -10.43 1.44
C GLU A 372 -43.43 -10.94 1.94
N GLY A 373 -44.52 -10.45 1.32
CA GLY A 373 -45.90 -10.78 1.71
C GLY A 373 -46.45 -10.00 2.91
N GLU A 374 -45.68 -9.10 3.52
CA GLU A 374 -46.11 -8.21 4.60
C GLU A 374 -46.82 -6.96 4.07
N SER A 375 -47.82 -6.48 4.81
CA SER A 375 -48.46 -5.19 4.59
C SER A 375 -48.94 -4.61 5.93
N ILE A 376 -48.01 -4.03 6.67
CA ILE A 376 -48.28 -3.42 7.98
C ILE A 376 -48.52 -1.94 7.77
N LYS A 377 -49.57 -1.39 8.38
CA LYS A 377 -50.01 0.00 8.16
C LYS A 377 -50.28 0.71 9.48
N THR A 378 -49.97 1.99 9.54
CA THR A 378 -50.34 2.89 10.63
C THR A 378 -50.72 4.26 10.08
N THR A 379 -51.53 5.01 10.84
CA THR A 379 -52.01 6.33 10.43
C THR A 379 -51.16 7.41 11.10
N VAL A 380 -50.68 8.38 10.31
CA VAL A 380 -49.91 9.53 10.78
C VAL A 380 -50.69 10.78 10.42
N ARG A 381 -51.05 11.61 11.40
CA ARG A 381 -51.86 12.81 11.12
C ARG A 381 -51.59 13.98 12.05
N PHE A 382 -51.87 15.18 11.57
CA PHE A 382 -51.98 16.36 12.41
C PHE A 382 -53.30 16.33 13.20
N VAL A 383 -53.21 16.66 14.49
CA VAL A 383 -54.36 16.67 15.42
C VAL A 383 -54.97 18.07 15.53
N ASP A 384 -54.19 19.10 15.22
CA ASP A 384 -54.57 20.50 15.29
C ASP A 384 -54.53 21.17 13.91
N SER A 385 -55.38 22.19 13.73
CA SER A 385 -55.44 22.98 12.50
C SER A 385 -54.17 23.81 12.26
N GLU A 386 -53.41 24.10 13.31
CA GLU A 386 -52.12 24.81 13.22
C GLU A 386 -50.97 23.89 12.79
N LYS A 387 -51.20 22.58 12.65
CA LYS A 387 -50.21 21.55 12.26
C LYS A 387 -48.97 21.54 13.16
N LYS A 388 -49.14 21.73 14.46
CA LYS A 388 -48.05 21.70 15.46
C LYS A 388 -48.03 20.41 16.28
N ARG A 389 -49.14 19.69 16.35
CA ARG A 389 -49.28 18.44 17.11
C ARG A 389 -49.70 17.34 16.15
N PHE A 390 -49.03 16.19 16.27
CA PHE A 390 -49.33 15.03 15.47
C PHE A 390 -49.56 13.80 16.35
N GLU A 391 -50.19 12.79 15.78
CA GLU A 391 -50.30 11.46 16.36
C GLU A 391 -49.94 10.40 15.32
N VAL A 392 -49.35 9.30 15.79
CA VAL A 392 -49.12 8.08 15.01
C VAL A 392 -49.94 6.98 15.66
N ASP A 393 -51.10 6.70 15.08
CA ASP A 393 -52.21 6.00 15.75
C ASP A 393 -52.41 6.51 17.20
N ARG A 394 -52.88 5.67 18.13
CA ARG A 394 -53.17 6.05 19.52
C ARG A 394 -51.96 5.92 20.45
N ASP A 395 -50.92 5.23 20.02
CA ASP A 395 -49.78 4.82 20.84
C ASP A 395 -48.45 5.35 20.31
N MET A 396 -48.49 6.43 19.52
CA MET A 396 -47.32 7.06 18.91
C MET A 396 -46.47 6.07 18.10
N GLY A 397 -47.12 5.11 17.43
CA GLY A 397 -46.46 4.13 16.56
C GLY A 397 -45.90 2.91 17.28
N GLY A 398 -46.08 2.77 18.60
CA GLY A 398 -45.50 1.64 19.36
C GLY A 398 -45.87 0.25 18.82
N ARG A 399 -47.15 0.01 18.52
CA ARG A 399 -47.63 -1.24 17.90
C ARG A 399 -47.07 -1.43 16.50
N PHE A 400 -47.04 -0.36 15.69
CA PHE A 400 -46.52 -0.42 14.33
C PHE A 400 -45.05 -0.85 14.34
N THR A 401 -44.21 -0.17 15.13
CA THR A 401 -42.79 -0.49 15.25
C THR A 401 -42.57 -1.91 15.76
N LEU A 402 -43.37 -2.41 16.71
CA LEU A 402 -43.29 -3.79 17.18
C LEU A 402 -43.60 -4.81 16.08
N GLU A 403 -44.63 -4.58 15.27
CA GLU A 403 -44.96 -5.44 14.14
C GLU A 403 -43.89 -5.37 13.04
N CYS A 404 -43.32 -4.19 12.77
CA CYS A 404 -42.18 -4.04 11.88
C CYS A 404 -40.97 -4.87 12.35
N LYS A 405 -40.64 -4.84 13.65
CA LYS A 405 -39.56 -5.68 14.23
C LYS A 405 -39.81 -7.17 14.00
N LYS A 406 -41.05 -7.63 14.19
CA LYS A 406 -41.41 -9.04 13.94
C LYS A 406 -41.24 -9.40 12.45
N ALA A 407 -41.68 -8.54 11.54
CA ALA A 407 -41.54 -8.75 10.11
C ALA A 407 -40.05 -8.79 9.68
N ILE A 408 -39.25 -7.83 10.16
CA ILE A 408 -37.81 -7.78 9.90
C ILE A 408 -37.12 -9.05 10.42
N ASN A 409 -37.40 -9.46 11.66
CA ASN A 409 -36.82 -10.68 12.22
C ASN A 409 -37.22 -11.94 11.46
N ARG A 410 -38.46 -11.97 10.94
CA ARG A 410 -38.98 -13.10 10.15
C ARG A 410 -38.37 -13.19 8.75
N HIS A 411 -38.05 -12.07 8.12
CA HIS A 411 -37.71 -12.08 6.69
C HIS A 411 -36.27 -11.70 6.38
N LEU A 412 -35.65 -10.87 7.23
CA LEU A 412 -34.34 -10.27 6.97
C LEU A 412 -33.23 -10.78 7.91
N VAL A 413 -33.57 -11.27 9.10
CA VAL A 413 -32.57 -11.66 10.13
C VAL A 413 -32.38 -13.18 10.22
N ILE A 414 -33.23 -13.98 9.56
CA ILE A 414 -33.15 -15.44 9.64
C ILE A 414 -31.85 -15.95 9.02
N GLU A 415 -31.11 -16.73 9.83
CA GLU A 415 -29.89 -17.49 9.51
C GLU A 415 -30.11 -18.58 8.46
#